data_AF-A0A7S0LGF0-F1
#
_entry.id   AF-A0A7S0LGF0-F1
#
_cell.length_a   1.000
_cell.length_b   1.000
_cell.length_c   1.000
_cell.angle_alpha   90.00
_cell.angle_beta   90.00
_cell.angle_gamma   90.00
#
_symmetry.space_group_name_H-M   'P 1'
#
loop_
_entity.id
_entity.type
_entity.pdbx_description
1 polymer ?
#
loop_
_entity_poly.entity_id
_entity_poly.type
_entity_poly.pdbx_seq_one_letter_code
_entity_poly.pdbx_strand_id
1 'polypeptide(L)'
;GTPHSSAYVLSFYGADGALIASSCLQGVGGMLPNQAHRSGAVALELGSDFDISLPPVTSNEFAPFAIALSVSGVVKQFISYYGSLRAVDGVAAGLTSTNIYARPTAQSPGRSMSLTSFQLTGTGCSPDDFTWSGPSAISPGEINEGLTFNNCQGGGDDDGGGDDDGGDDDGGD
;
A
#
# COMPACT_ATOMS: atom_id res chain seq x y z
N GLY A 1 -22.50 -0.24 -18.61
CA GLY A 1 -21.86 0.71 -17.69
C GLY A 1 -20.43 0.89 -18.12
N THR A 2 -19.94 2.12 -18.18
CA THR A 2 -18.51 2.40 -18.38
C THR A 2 -17.73 1.80 -17.21
N PRO A 3 -16.67 1.00 -17.43
CA PRO A 3 -15.86 0.50 -16.33
C PRO A 3 -15.28 1.68 -15.57
N HIS A 4 -15.48 1.71 -14.25
CA HIS A 4 -14.84 2.70 -13.39
C HIS A 4 -13.35 2.35 -13.37
N SER A 5 -12.52 3.19 -13.99
CA SER A 5 -11.07 3.15 -13.74
C SER A 5 -10.88 3.41 -12.25
N SER A 6 -10.42 2.39 -11.52
CA SER A 6 -9.98 2.57 -10.14
C SER A 6 -8.81 3.55 -10.14
N ALA A 7 -8.81 4.51 -9.21
CA ALA A 7 -7.67 5.40 -9.04
C ALA A 7 -6.41 4.60 -8.65
N TYR A 8 -6.56 3.44 -8.03
CA TYR A 8 -5.47 2.59 -7.59
C TYR A 8 -5.02 1.63 -8.69
N VAL A 9 -3.71 1.63 -8.96
CA VAL A 9 -3.06 0.76 -9.95
C VAL A 9 -1.85 0.11 -9.31
N LEU A 10 -1.74 -1.22 -9.45
CA LEU A 10 -0.50 -1.96 -9.21
C LEU A 10 0.27 -2.10 -10.51
N SER A 11 1.55 -1.76 -10.49
CA SER A 11 2.49 -1.90 -11.59
C SER A 11 3.64 -2.82 -11.19
N PHE A 12 4.01 -3.73 -12.07
CA PHE A 12 4.99 -4.79 -11.83
C PHE A 12 6.20 -4.56 -12.72
N TYR A 13 7.39 -4.72 -12.16
CA TYR A 13 8.65 -4.42 -12.83
C TYR A 13 9.60 -5.62 -12.86
N GLY A 14 10.28 -5.80 -13.98
CA GLY A 14 11.35 -6.78 -14.18
C GLY A 14 12.67 -6.37 -13.51
N ALA A 15 13.66 -7.27 -13.52
CA ALA A 15 14.98 -7.02 -12.95
C ALA A 15 15.76 -5.88 -13.64
N ASP A 16 15.41 -5.61 -14.91
CA ASP A 16 15.94 -4.55 -15.74
C ASP A 16 15.28 -3.18 -15.49
N GLY A 17 14.26 -3.14 -14.63
CA GLY A 17 13.50 -1.93 -14.32
C GLY A 17 12.37 -1.65 -15.29
N ALA A 18 12.12 -2.51 -16.28
CA ALA A 18 11.05 -2.33 -17.25
C ALA A 18 9.70 -2.79 -16.68
N LEU A 19 8.63 -2.10 -17.06
CA LEU A 19 7.24 -2.42 -16.72
C LEU A 19 6.84 -3.70 -17.46
N ILE A 20 6.51 -4.73 -16.70
CA ILE A 20 6.08 -6.03 -17.26
C ILE A 20 4.57 -6.18 -17.26
N ALA A 21 3.87 -5.55 -16.30
CA ALA A 21 2.41 -5.59 -16.22
C ALA A 21 1.89 -4.44 -15.35
N SER A 22 0.62 -4.10 -15.54
CA SER A 22 -0.11 -3.25 -14.60
C SER A 22 -1.58 -3.64 -14.57
N SER A 23 -2.21 -3.52 -13.41
CA SER A 23 -3.65 -3.67 -13.32
C SER A 23 -4.27 -2.63 -12.40
N CYS A 24 -5.41 -2.11 -12.85
CA CYS A 24 -6.27 -1.30 -12.02
C CYS A 24 -6.92 -2.22 -10.99
N LEU A 25 -6.97 -1.78 -9.73
CA LEU A 25 -7.72 -2.47 -8.69
C LEU A 25 -9.22 -2.25 -8.91
N GLN A 26 -9.80 -2.93 -9.90
CA GLN A 26 -11.24 -2.93 -10.16
C GLN A 26 -11.88 -3.86 -9.14
N GLY A 27 -12.45 -3.30 -8.07
CA GLY A 27 -13.03 -4.12 -6.99
C GLY A 27 -12.92 -3.53 -5.61
N VAL A 28 -12.07 -2.51 -5.38
CA VAL A 28 -12.11 -1.71 -4.13
C VAL A 28 -13.28 -0.72 -4.14
N GLY A 29 -14.39 -1.10 -4.77
CA GLY A 29 -15.58 -0.30 -5.04
C GLY A 29 -16.41 0.02 -3.81
N GLY A 30 -15.81 0.59 -2.77
CA GLY A 30 -16.52 1.52 -1.90
C GLY A 30 -16.06 1.60 -0.46
N MET A 31 -15.61 0.51 0.17
CA MET A 31 -15.23 0.54 1.59
C MET A 31 -14.14 -0.49 1.88
N LEU A 32 -13.02 -0.06 2.44
CA LEU A 32 -12.12 -0.95 3.16
C LEU A 32 -12.84 -1.41 4.44
N PRO A 33 -12.72 -2.69 4.85
CA PRO A 33 -13.21 -3.12 6.16
C PRO A 33 -12.60 -2.23 7.24
N ASN A 34 -13.41 -1.59 8.10
CA ASN A 34 -12.85 -0.82 9.20
C ASN A 34 -12.37 -1.77 10.30
N GLN A 35 -11.10 -2.15 10.22
CA GLN A 35 -10.41 -3.00 11.20
C GLN A 35 -9.75 -2.16 12.30
N ALA A 36 -9.37 -0.90 12.00
CA ALA A 36 -8.87 0.04 13.00
C ALA A 36 -9.00 1.49 12.51
N HIS A 37 -9.72 2.34 13.24
CA HIS A 37 -9.73 3.80 13.01
C HIS A 37 -9.97 4.24 11.53
N ARG A 38 -10.91 3.59 10.84
CA ARG A 38 -11.26 3.78 9.40
C ARG A 38 -10.22 3.24 8.41
N SER A 39 -9.25 2.49 8.91
CA SER A 39 -8.27 1.73 8.13
C SER A 39 -8.65 0.25 8.07
N GLY A 40 -8.21 -0.40 7.00
CA GLY A 40 -8.46 -1.80 6.72
C GLY A 40 -7.45 -2.38 5.76
N ALA A 41 -7.40 -3.71 5.72
CA ALA A 41 -6.61 -4.49 4.79
C ALA A 41 -7.52 -5.22 3.80
N VAL A 42 -7.01 -5.41 2.59
CA VAL A 42 -7.56 -6.31 1.58
C VAL A 42 -6.39 -7.16 1.09
N ALA A 43 -6.55 -8.47 1.08
CA ALA A 43 -5.61 -9.35 0.40
C ALA A 43 -5.94 -9.38 -1.09
N LEU A 44 -4.87 -9.45 -1.89
CA LEU A 44 -4.98 -9.55 -3.33
C LEU A 44 -4.11 -10.71 -3.78
N GLU A 45 -4.72 -11.63 -4.51
CA GLU A 45 -4.05 -12.78 -5.09
C GLU A 45 -3.78 -12.53 -6.57
N LEU A 46 -2.51 -12.65 -6.97
CA LEU A 46 -2.13 -12.57 -8.38
C LEU A 46 -2.74 -13.76 -9.13
N GLY A 47 -3.61 -13.48 -10.09
CA GLY A 47 -4.30 -14.46 -10.93
C GLY A 47 -5.82 -14.51 -10.74
N SER A 48 -6.30 -14.66 -9.49
CA SER A 48 -7.74 -14.70 -9.19
C SER A 48 -8.36 -13.29 -9.10
N ASP A 49 -7.64 -12.34 -8.49
CA ASP A 49 -8.10 -10.94 -8.36
C ASP A 49 -7.63 -10.04 -9.50
N PHE A 50 -6.66 -10.51 -10.27
CA PHE A 50 -6.05 -9.77 -11.37
C PHE A 50 -5.90 -10.64 -12.61
N ASP A 51 -6.39 -10.15 -13.75
CA ASP A 51 -6.04 -10.67 -15.08
C ASP A 51 -4.63 -10.20 -15.48
N ILE A 52 -3.65 -10.56 -14.64
CA ILE A 52 -2.23 -10.31 -14.89
C ILE A 52 -1.56 -11.66 -15.07
N SER A 53 -1.17 -11.96 -16.31
CA SER A 53 -0.23 -13.03 -16.60
C SER A 53 1.18 -12.48 -16.48
N LEU A 54 1.85 -12.75 -15.35
CA LEU A 54 3.27 -12.45 -15.22
C LEU A 54 4.08 -13.51 -16.01
N PRO A 55 5.21 -13.11 -16.62
CA PRO A 55 6.08 -14.08 -17.28
C PRO A 55 6.47 -15.19 -16.28
N PRO A 56 6.59 -16.45 -16.72
CA PRO A 56 6.93 -17.57 -15.85
C PRO A 56 8.21 -17.26 -15.08
N VAL A 57 8.20 -17.53 -13.77
CA VAL A 57 9.42 -17.55 -12.96
C VAL A 57 10.34 -18.59 -13.60
N THR A 58 11.31 -18.14 -14.39
CA THR A 58 12.39 -19.04 -14.81
C THR A 58 13.22 -19.36 -13.56
N SER A 59 13.94 -20.48 -13.54
CA SER A 59 14.70 -20.95 -12.37
C SER A 59 15.74 -19.95 -11.82
N ASN A 60 15.90 -18.78 -12.45
CA ASN A 60 16.94 -17.81 -12.22
C ASN A 60 16.40 -16.39 -11.98
N GLU A 61 15.11 -16.12 -12.24
CA GLU A 61 14.52 -14.78 -12.20
C GLU A 61 13.13 -14.80 -11.57
N PHE A 62 13.04 -14.28 -10.34
CA PHE A 62 11.77 -14.07 -9.65
C PHE A 62 11.14 -12.77 -10.15
N ALA A 63 10.45 -12.80 -11.29
CA ALA A 63 9.56 -11.72 -11.69
C ALA A 63 8.23 -11.84 -10.89
N PRO A 64 7.68 -10.73 -10.36
CA PRO A 64 8.17 -9.35 -10.47
C PRO A 64 9.30 -9.08 -9.45
N PHE A 65 10.33 -8.34 -9.86
CA PHE A 65 11.40 -7.90 -8.94
C PHE A 65 10.98 -6.70 -8.09
N ALA A 66 10.08 -5.87 -8.62
CA ALA A 66 9.52 -4.73 -7.89
C ALA A 66 8.05 -4.51 -8.23
N ILE A 67 7.34 -3.87 -7.30
CA ILE A 67 5.92 -3.56 -7.37
C ILE A 67 5.73 -2.10 -6.96
N ALA A 68 5.00 -1.34 -7.76
CA ALA A 68 4.57 0.02 -7.44
C ALA A 68 3.05 0.09 -7.24
N LEU A 69 2.62 0.73 -6.16
CA LEU A 69 1.25 1.18 -5.97
C LEU A 69 1.17 2.65 -6.37
N SER A 70 0.24 2.99 -7.26
CA SER A 70 -0.03 4.37 -7.64
C SER A 70 -1.51 4.71 -7.47
N VAL A 71 -1.78 6.00 -7.21
CA VAL A 71 -3.12 6.57 -7.07
C VAL A 71 -3.24 7.74 -8.03
N SER A 72 -4.15 7.65 -8.99
CA SER A 72 -4.34 8.67 -10.04
C SER A 72 -3.03 9.04 -10.76
N GLY A 73 -2.18 8.03 -11.01
CA GLY A 73 -0.88 8.20 -11.66
C GLY A 73 0.27 8.67 -10.76
N VAL A 74 0.02 8.91 -9.46
CA VAL A 74 1.05 9.28 -8.49
C VAL A 74 1.50 8.06 -7.71
N VAL A 75 2.79 7.72 -7.75
CA VAL A 75 3.36 6.61 -6.98
C VAL A 75 3.25 6.90 -5.48
N LYS A 76 2.65 5.97 -4.73
CA LYS A 76 2.52 6.02 -3.27
C LYS A 76 3.47 5.07 -2.58
N GLN A 77 3.81 3.96 -3.22
CA GLN A 77 4.80 3.02 -2.72
C GLN A 77 5.48 2.34 -3.89
N PHE A 78 6.81 2.17 -3.80
CA PHE A 78 7.58 1.39 -4.76
C PHE A 78 8.56 0.52 -4.00
N ILE A 79 8.31 -0.79 -3.98
CA ILE A 79 9.09 -1.77 -3.22
C ILE A 79 9.71 -2.79 -4.15
N SER A 80 10.85 -3.34 -3.74
CA SER A 80 11.51 -4.42 -4.45
C SER A 80 11.97 -5.53 -3.51
N TYR A 81 12.12 -6.70 -4.11
CA TYR A 81 12.76 -7.85 -3.50
C TYR A 81 14.15 -7.99 -4.11
N TYR A 82 15.13 -8.40 -3.30
CA TYR A 82 16.47 -8.75 -3.74
C TYR A 82 17.39 -7.58 -4.14
N GLY A 83 17.14 -6.39 -3.60
CA GLY A 83 17.92 -5.17 -3.86
C GLY A 83 17.06 -4.04 -4.37
N SER A 84 17.60 -2.81 -4.37
CA SER A 84 16.90 -1.66 -4.95
C SER A 84 16.90 -1.72 -6.47
N LEU A 85 15.80 -1.31 -7.08
CA LEU A 85 15.58 -1.29 -8.51
C LEU A 85 15.25 0.15 -8.93
N ARG A 86 15.87 0.62 -10.01
CA ARG A 86 15.45 1.89 -10.64
C ARG A 86 14.57 1.56 -11.84
N ALA A 87 13.33 2.02 -11.83
CA ALA A 87 12.43 1.82 -12.95
C ALA A 87 12.87 2.67 -14.16
N VAL A 88 12.80 2.08 -15.35
CA VAL A 88 13.18 2.75 -16.61
C VAL A 88 11.98 3.29 -17.37
N ASP A 89 10.78 2.78 -17.09
CA ASP A 89 9.52 3.17 -17.71
C ASP A 89 8.32 3.01 -16.73
N GLY A 90 7.10 3.16 -17.25
CA GLY A 90 5.86 3.08 -16.47
C GLY A 90 5.68 4.21 -15.46
N VAL A 91 4.74 4.04 -14.52
CA VAL A 91 4.35 5.08 -13.55
C VAL A 91 5.48 5.44 -12.57
N ALA A 92 6.39 4.50 -12.31
CA ALA A 92 7.55 4.71 -11.45
C ALA A 92 8.83 5.12 -12.22
N ALA A 93 8.76 5.45 -13.51
CA ALA A 93 9.93 5.78 -14.32
C ALA A 93 10.86 6.79 -13.63
N GLY A 94 12.12 6.41 -13.49
CA GLY A 94 13.16 7.23 -12.85
C GLY A 94 13.19 7.18 -11.32
N LEU A 95 12.19 6.60 -10.66
CA LEU A 95 12.19 6.35 -9.22
C LEU A 95 13.01 5.10 -8.88
N THR A 96 13.57 5.09 -7.67
CA THR A 96 14.26 3.94 -7.09
C THR A 96 13.36 3.30 -6.03
N SER A 97 13.19 1.98 -6.08
CA SER A 97 12.41 1.24 -5.11
C SER A 97 13.10 1.12 -3.76
N THR A 98 12.28 0.98 -2.72
CA THR A 98 12.74 0.58 -1.39
C THR A 98 12.88 -0.93 -1.35
N ASN A 99 14.10 -1.42 -1.10
CA ASN A 99 14.33 -2.85 -0.93
C ASN A 99 13.77 -3.33 0.41
N ILE A 100 12.79 -4.22 0.38
CA ILE A 100 12.15 -4.77 1.60
C ILE A 100 12.66 -6.16 1.95
N TYR A 101 13.48 -6.76 1.08
CA TYR A 101 14.08 -8.06 1.30
C TYR A 101 15.44 -8.20 0.62
N ALA A 102 16.50 -8.42 1.39
CA ALA A 102 17.79 -8.79 0.81
C ALA A 102 17.81 -10.29 0.44
N ARG A 103 18.40 -10.63 -0.71
CA ARG A 103 18.60 -12.03 -1.12
C ARG A 103 19.35 -12.78 -0.01
N PRO A 104 18.83 -13.93 0.46
CA PRO A 104 19.59 -14.76 1.38
C PRO A 104 20.92 -15.13 0.74
N THR A 105 22.02 -14.90 1.46
CA THR A 105 23.36 -15.31 1.04
C THR A 105 23.55 -16.83 1.11
N ALA A 106 22.60 -17.54 1.73
CA ALA A 106 22.48 -18.99 1.69
C ALA A 106 21.01 -19.37 1.50
N GLN A 107 20.71 -20.34 0.63
CA GLN A 107 19.41 -21.00 0.60
C GLN A 107 19.16 -21.63 1.98
N SER A 108 18.48 -20.92 2.88
CA SER A 108 18.01 -21.53 4.12
C SER A 108 17.03 -22.63 3.72
N PRO A 109 17.33 -23.91 4.00
CA PRO A 109 16.43 -24.99 3.62
C PRO A 109 15.14 -24.88 4.45
N GLY A 110 13.99 -24.83 3.78
CA GLY A 110 12.76 -25.31 4.39
C GLY A 110 11.89 -24.35 5.19
N ARG A 111 11.99 -23.02 5.03
CA ARG A 111 10.81 -22.19 5.36
C ARG A 111 9.80 -22.35 4.22
N SER A 112 8.66 -22.96 4.54
CA SER A 112 7.51 -22.97 3.65
C SER A 112 7.10 -21.51 3.40
N MET A 113 7.61 -20.91 2.31
CA MET A 113 7.30 -19.52 1.94
C MET A 113 5.80 -19.30 1.73
N SER A 114 5.03 -20.39 1.60
CA SER A 114 3.57 -20.34 1.45
C SER A 114 2.82 -19.84 2.70
N LEU A 115 3.44 -19.81 3.89
CA LEU A 115 2.76 -19.41 5.14
C LEU A 115 3.39 -18.19 5.83
N THR A 116 4.39 -17.55 5.22
CA THR A 116 5.03 -16.36 5.81
C THR A 116 5.24 -15.24 4.81
N SER A 117 5.05 -13.98 5.21
CA SER A 117 5.26 -12.79 4.39
C SER A 117 6.12 -11.72 5.10
N PHE A 118 6.69 -10.81 4.31
CA PHE A 118 7.17 -9.52 4.83
C PHE A 118 5.97 -8.61 5.06
N GLN A 119 5.97 -7.91 6.19
CA GLN A 119 4.83 -7.16 6.69
C GLN A 119 5.28 -5.81 7.24
N LEU A 120 4.46 -4.78 7.04
CA LEU A 120 4.60 -3.51 7.75
C LEU A 120 4.20 -3.70 9.22
N THR A 121 5.01 -3.14 10.13
CA THR A 121 4.73 -3.03 11.57
C THR A 121 5.02 -1.61 12.03
N GLY A 122 4.48 -1.23 13.19
CA GLY A 122 4.62 0.11 13.74
C GLY A 122 3.26 0.72 14.11
N THR A 123 3.30 1.89 14.71
CA THR A 123 2.10 2.59 15.19
C THR A 123 2.09 4.01 14.64
N GLY A 124 1.05 4.38 13.89
CA GLY A 124 0.97 5.73 13.34
C GLY A 124 -0.12 5.94 12.30
N CYS A 125 0.13 6.87 11.40
CA CYS A 125 -0.84 7.50 10.51
C CYS A 125 -0.36 7.58 9.06
N SER A 126 0.95 7.56 8.88
CA SER A 126 1.62 7.82 7.63
C SER A 126 2.52 6.64 7.27
N PRO A 127 2.85 6.46 5.97
CA PRO A 127 3.76 5.39 5.56
C PRO A 127 5.10 5.38 6.31
N ASP A 128 5.60 6.55 6.72
CA ASP A 128 6.88 6.70 7.42
C ASP A 128 6.83 6.23 8.89
N ASP A 129 5.64 6.07 9.46
CA ASP A 129 5.46 5.52 10.82
C ASP A 129 5.60 3.99 10.85
N PHE A 130 5.70 3.36 9.67
CA PHE A 130 5.71 1.92 9.52
C PHE A 130 7.04 1.42 8.93
N THR A 131 7.45 0.24 9.37
CA THR A 131 8.69 -0.39 8.92
C THR A 131 8.42 -1.80 8.42
N TRP A 132 9.09 -2.19 7.34
CA TRP A 132 9.03 -3.55 6.84
C TRP A 132 9.79 -4.48 7.79
N SER A 133 9.15 -5.59 8.15
CA SER A 133 9.70 -6.62 9.03
C SER A 133 9.31 -8.01 8.55
N GLY A 134 9.95 -9.04 9.10
CA GLY A 134 9.63 -10.44 8.83
C GLY A 134 10.77 -11.26 8.22
N PRO A 135 10.47 -12.43 7.66
CA PRO A 135 9.11 -12.92 7.38
C PRO A 135 8.37 -13.41 8.63
N SER A 136 7.07 -13.10 8.72
CA SER A 136 6.13 -13.47 9.80
C SER A 136 4.94 -14.25 9.24
N ALA A 137 4.10 -14.87 10.08
CA ALA A 137 2.93 -15.62 9.62
C ALA A 137 1.97 -14.73 8.80
N ILE A 138 1.49 -15.22 7.65
CA ILE A 138 0.61 -14.42 6.76
C ILE A 138 -0.70 -13.99 7.45
N SER A 139 -1.17 -12.78 7.14
CA SER A 139 -2.44 -12.22 7.60
C SER A 139 -3.30 -11.72 6.42
N PRO A 140 -3.68 -12.59 5.47
CA PRO A 140 -4.41 -12.16 4.27
C PRO A 140 -5.77 -11.56 4.64
N GLY A 141 -6.03 -10.33 4.19
CA GLY A 141 -7.28 -9.61 4.44
C GLY A 141 -7.38 -9.00 5.83
N GLU A 142 -6.38 -9.18 6.70
CA GLU A 142 -6.34 -8.63 8.05
C GLU A 142 -5.16 -7.66 8.20
N ILE A 143 -5.28 -6.75 9.18
CA ILE A 143 -4.15 -5.90 9.58
C ILE A 143 -3.00 -6.80 10.06
N ASN A 144 -1.77 -6.50 9.61
CA ASN A 144 -0.58 -7.24 10.02
C ASN A 144 -0.41 -7.23 11.53
N GLU A 145 0.16 -8.30 12.08
CA GLU A 145 0.51 -8.34 13.50
C GLU A 145 1.51 -7.22 13.85
N GLY A 146 1.19 -6.40 14.86
CA GLY A 146 2.03 -5.27 15.26
C GLY A 146 1.91 -4.02 14.38
N LEU A 147 0.96 -3.98 13.44
CA LEU A 147 0.56 -2.77 12.73
C LEU A 147 -0.62 -2.11 13.45
N THR A 148 -0.44 -0.89 13.94
CA THR A 148 -1.48 -0.13 14.65
C THR A 148 -1.71 1.22 13.97
N PHE A 149 -2.96 1.51 13.63
CA PHE A 149 -3.36 2.82 13.14
C PHE A 149 -3.82 3.68 14.31
N ASN A 150 -3.29 4.90 14.45
CA ASN A 150 -3.80 5.85 15.43
C ASN A 150 -5.11 6.50 14.93
N ASN A 151 -5.81 7.22 15.81
CA ASN A 151 -6.89 8.12 15.38
C ASN A 151 -6.29 9.40 14.77
N CYS A 152 -5.82 9.27 13.54
CA CYS A 152 -5.08 10.29 12.81
C CYS A 152 -6.05 11.34 12.27
N GLN A 153 -6.48 12.27 13.14
CA GLN A 153 -7.28 13.41 12.72
C GLN A 153 -6.41 14.37 11.90
N GLY A 154 -6.78 14.57 10.64
CA GLY A 154 -6.21 15.61 9.80
C GLY A 154 -7.12 16.84 9.75
N GLY A 155 -6.97 17.73 10.74
CA GLY A 155 -7.26 19.17 10.67
C GLY A 155 -8.70 19.64 10.50
N GLY A 156 -9.20 20.33 11.54
CA GLY A 156 -10.23 21.37 11.40
C GLY A 156 -11.63 21.02 11.90
N ASP A 157 -11.80 20.95 13.23
CA ASP A 157 -12.91 21.66 13.87
C ASP A 157 -12.27 22.72 14.77
N ASP A 158 -11.56 23.65 14.12
CA ASP A 158 -11.32 24.96 14.71
C ASP A 158 -12.68 25.69 14.73
N ASP A 159 -13.57 25.30 15.64
CA ASP A 159 -14.68 26.16 16.06
C ASP A 159 -14.13 27.29 16.94
N GLY A 160 -13.08 27.96 16.44
CA GLY A 160 -12.74 29.32 16.79
C GLY A 160 -13.85 30.24 16.29
N GLY A 161 -15.01 30.16 16.95
CA GLY A 161 -15.99 31.23 17.03
C GLY A 161 -15.78 31.93 18.37
N GLY A 162 -14.66 32.66 18.50
CA GLY A 162 -14.57 33.71 19.50
C GLY A 162 -15.57 34.80 19.14
N ASP A 163 -16.41 35.13 20.11
CA ASP A 163 -16.81 36.46 20.54
C ASP A 163 -17.02 37.52 19.44
N ASP A 164 -18.27 37.97 19.25
CA ASP A 164 -18.71 39.38 19.42
C ASP A 164 -20.07 39.65 18.74
N ASP A 165 -20.80 40.64 19.27
CA ASP A 165 -22.13 41.19 18.92
C ASP A 165 -23.29 40.59 19.76
N GLY A 166 -23.77 41.18 20.86
CA GLY A 166 -23.97 42.61 21.14
C GLY A 166 -25.45 42.99 20.95
N GLY A 167 -26.12 43.36 22.05
CA GLY A 167 -27.42 44.08 22.09
C GLY A 167 -28.67 43.20 22.21
N ASP A 168 -29.73 43.54 22.95
CA ASP A 168 -30.03 44.69 23.80
C ASP A 168 -31.14 44.26 24.79
N ASP A 169 -31.12 44.87 25.97
CA ASP A 169 -32.20 44.82 26.96
C ASP A 169 -33.46 45.51 26.41
N ASP A 170 -34.47 44.75 25.97
CA ASP A 170 -35.83 45.27 25.76
C ASP A 170 -36.71 44.93 26.98
N GLY A 171 -36.83 45.91 27.87
CA GLY A 171 -37.83 45.94 28.93
C GLY A 171 -39.21 46.45 28.46
N GLY A 172 -40.23 46.17 29.29
CA GLY A 172 -41.58 46.74 29.26
C GLY A 172 -42.63 45.76 28.71
N ASP A 173 -43.77 45.47 29.34
CA ASP A 173 -44.55 46.16 30.40
C ASP A 173 -45.08 45.14 31.44
#